data_AF-A0AAD6UAK9-F1
#
_entry.id   AF-A0AAD6UAK9-F1
#
_cell.length_a   1.000
_cell.length_b   1.000
_cell.length_c   1.000
_cell.angle_alpha   90.00
_cell.angle_beta   90.00
_cell.angle_gamma   90.00
#
_symmetry.space_group_name_H-M   'P 1'
#
loop_
_entity.id
_entity.type
_entity.pdbx_description
1 polymer ?
#
loop_
_entity_poly.entity_id
_entity_poly.type
_entity_poly.pdbx_seq_one_letter_code
_entity_poly.pdbx_strand_id
1 'polypeptide(L)'
;MPSRPELYLPPEGLRFLRPYPFGRTLLYTKSVPPDPLPTFEPSSGPTTLYTITDHLRVLRQALTEHVPYTGGVHPVKPETLAVYYDTRDRNARVIDLGNAVEEHLDGLAAACKPAPFGVDQEDILDETYRKAGQLDLTEFATRIDVVASGLLDAIIPDILEGQNSASDKVLRAEMYTLNVYGSGSFFKAHKDTPRGEDMIGSLVLVFPTAHTGGELTLSHGGNTWTFDSAAELAARTPASTPAVAYVAFYSDVTHAVEPVRSGHRVSITYNLFLVDRPLPCTLAPAGGHRTAPVQERTVEATLRALLADATFLPEGGLLAFGLAHQYPMPAPPRFTWVEGKRVLDTSTSMVEPVLQLLKGSDARIRSAAEAAGLETRVRLLYNSGENASGGGNDVLVDHVLNMEEVNEEYDMSVKDEIEKGGLILDRGAERAEYLKAKGLDRRWFQKHEPKGGVPVHWVTQITEANRVGTSYVAFGNSASLKHVYGNAALFLSVPAMGTGVRAAPRPA
;
A
#
# COMPACT_ATOMS: atom_id res chain seq x y z
N MET A 1 20.53 5.60 47.11
CA MET A 1 19.28 4.91 47.52
C MET A 1 18.55 5.87 48.44
N PRO A 2 17.29 6.25 48.22
CA PRO A 2 16.26 5.76 47.26
C PRO A 2 15.93 6.87 46.22
N SER A 3 15.06 6.77 45.21
CA SER A 3 14.06 5.79 44.74
C SER A 3 13.86 6.07 43.23
N ARG A 4 13.74 5.00 42.43
CA ARG A 4 13.43 5.03 40.99
C ARG A 4 12.11 5.78 40.72
N PRO A 5 11.95 6.48 39.58
CA PRO A 5 10.63 6.83 39.11
C PRO A 5 9.93 5.55 38.61
N GLU A 6 8.89 5.15 39.32
CA GLU A 6 7.95 4.12 38.88
C GLU A 6 7.28 4.59 37.58
N LEU A 7 7.44 3.80 36.51
CA LEU A 7 6.58 3.86 35.34
C LEU A 7 5.14 3.64 35.80
N TYR A 8 4.33 4.67 35.65
CA TYR A 8 2.90 4.62 35.92
C TYR A 8 2.23 3.75 34.83
N LEU A 9 2.12 2.45 35.12
CA LEU A 9 1.22 1.56 34.38
C LEU A 9 -0.21 1.95 34.74
N PRO A 10 -1.10 2.24 33.76
CA PRO A 10 -2.48 2.57 34.06
C PRO A 10 -3.18 1.36 34.71
N PRO A 11 -4.07 1.60 35.68
CA PRO A 11 -4.77 0.54 36.40
C PRO A 11 -5.70 -0.25 35.48
N GLU A 12 -5.71 -1.57 35.67
CA GLU A 12 -6.66 -2.49 35.06
C GLU A 12 -8.09 -2.05 35.32
N GLY A 13 -8.77 -1.52 34.29
CA GLY A 13 -10.17 -1.19 34.40
C GLY A 13 -10.69 -0.29 33.29
N LEU A 14 -10.97 -0.86 32.11
CA LEU A 14 -12.02 -0.36 31.20
C LEU A 14 -12.43 -1.49 30.27
N ARG A 15 -13.63 -2.02 30.50
CA ARG A 15 -14.28 -2.96 29.57
C ARG A 15 -14.56 -2.21 28.27
N PHE A 16 -13.75 -2.47 27.26
CA PHE A 16 -13.97 -1.99 25.91
C PHE A 16 -15.33 -2.47 25.39
N LEU A 17 -16.10 -1.53 24.83
CA LEU A 17 -17.25 -1.83 23.97
C LEU A 17 -16.75 -2.72 22.82
N ARG A 18 -17.47 -3.82 22.61
CA ARG A 18 -17.06 -4.91 21.73
C ARG A 18 -16.84 -4.42 20.28
N PRO A 19 -15.78 -4.89 19.61
CA PRO A 19 -15.69 -4.83 18.15
C PRO A 19 -16.80 -5.69 17.51
N TYR A 20 -17.21 -5.32 16.29
CA TYR A 20 -18.23 -5.99 15.48
C TYR A 20 -18.14 -7.53 15.53
N PRO A 21 -19.25 -8.27 15.69
CA PRO A 21 -19.23 -9.72 15.61
C PRO A 21 -19.39 -10.14 14.14
N PHE A 22 -18.27 -10.30 13.44
CA PHE A 22 -18.18 -11.30 12.35
C PHE A 22 -16.94 -12.17 12.57
N GLY A 23 -16.90 -12.80 13.75
CA GLY A 23 -16.20 -14.06 13.92
C GLY A 23 -17.00 -15.18 13.25
N ARG A 24 -16.71 -15.45 11.98
CA ARG A 24 -16.68 -16.83 11.49
C ARG A 24 -15.33 -17.06 10.86
N THR A 25 -14.45 -17.67 11.65
CA THR A 25 -13.32 -18.45 11.16
C THR A 25 -13.85 -19.51 10.20
N LEU A 26 -13.74 -19.26 8.89
CA LEU A 26 -13.75 -20.34 7.92
C LEU A 26 -12.35 -20.96 7.96
N LEU A 27 -12.23 -22.06 8.69
CA LEU A 27 -11.11 -22.98 8.56
C LEU A 27 -11.09 -23.48 7.11
N TYR A 28 -10.22 -22.92 6.26
CA TYR A 28 -9.89 -23.56 4.99
C TYR A 28 -9.07 -24.81 5.29
N THR A 29 -9.71 -25.98 5.16
CA THR A 29 -8.99 -27.23 4.95
C THR A 29 -9.30 -27.74 3.55
N LYS A 30 -8.21 -27.99 2.81
CA LYS A 30 -8.07 -28.59 1.48
C LYS A 30 -8.53 -27.77 0.27
N SER A 31 -7.56 -27.57 -0.61
CA SER A 31 -7.67 -27.12 -1.98
C SER A 31 -8.71 -27.91 -2.75
N VAL A 32 -9.79 -27.24 -3.12
CA VAL A 32 -10.69 -27.67 -4.20
C VAL A 32 -10.16 -27.00 -5.48
N PRO A 33 -9.95 -27.73 -6.59
CA PRO A 33 -9.56 -27.10 -7.84
C PRO A 33 -10.63 -26.09 -8.29
N PRO A 34 -10.24 -24.97 -8.93
CA PRO A 34 -11.22 -23.98 -9.39
C PRO A 34 -12.16 -24.61 -10.42
N ASP A 35 -13.46 -24.38 -10.26
CA ASP A 35 -14.45 -24.67 -11.31
C ASP A 35 -14.05 -23.94 -12.61
N PRO A 36 -14.26 -24.55 -13.79
CA PRO A 36 -13.95 -23.91 -15.06
C PRO A 36 -14.73 -22.59 -15.23
N LEU A 37 -14.03 -21.58 -15.76
CA LEU A 37 -14.56 -20.25 -16.04
C LEU A 37 -15.87 -20.33 -16.85
N PRO A 38 -16.93 -19.56 -16.49
CA PRO A 38 -18.03 -19.36 -17.42
C PRO A 38 -17.53 -18.50 -18.58
N THR A 39 -17.41 -19.10 -19.76
CA THR A 39 -17.26 -18.37 -21.02
C THR A 39 -18.60 -17.69 -21.33
N PHE A 40 -18.61 -16.36 -21.40
CA PHE A 40 -19.74 -15.62 -21.94
C PHE A 40 -19.75 -15.83 -23.46
N GLU A 41 -20.37 -16.92 -23.93
CA GLU A 41 -20.72 -17.03 -25.34
C GLU A 41 -21.95 -16.16 -25.64
N PRO A 42 -21.99 -15.46 -26.78
CA PRO A 42 -23.20 -14.79 -27.23
C PRO A 42 -24.19 -15.84 -27.72
N SER A 43 -24.95 -16.46 -26.80
CA SER A 43 -25.91 -17.51 -27.16
C SER A 43 -27.31 -16.93 -27.39
N SER A 44 -27.85 -17.23 -28.58
CA SER A 44 -29.23 -17.03 -29.00
C SER A 44 -30.19 -18.00 -28.28
N GLY A 45 -30.31 -17.88 -26.96
CA GLY A 45 -31.20 -18.65 -26.07
C GLY A 45 -31.76 -17.77 -24.94
N PRO A 46 -32.72 -18.26 -24.12
CA PRO A 46 -33.48 -17.40 -23.20
C PRO A 46 -32.53 -16.67 -22.24
N THR A 47 -32.63 -15.34 -22.25
CA THR A 47 -31.70 -14.40 -21.59
C THR A 47 -31.62 -14.69 -20.09
N THR A 48 -30.57 -15.39 -19.66
CA THR A 48 -30.21 -15.44 -18.23
C THR A 48 -29.81 -14.02 -17.84
N LEU A 49 -30.66 -13.31 -17.11
CA LEU A 49 -30.36 -11.98 -16.61
C LEU A 49 -29.33 -12.10 -15.49
N TYR A 50 -28.09 -11.72 -15.74
CA TYR A 50 -27.05 -11.65 -14.72
C TYR A 50 -27.37 -10.54 -13.72
N THR A 51 -27.15 -10.83 -12.44
CA THR A 51 -27.30 -9.82 -11.38
C THR A 51 -26.01 -9.03 -11.21
N ILE A 52 -26.09 -7.83 -10.63
CA ILE A 52 -24.89 -7.06 -10.27
C ILE A 52 -23.94 -7.88 -9.38
N THR A 53 -24.47 -8.72 -8.50
CA THR A 53 -23.68 -9.62 -7.65
C THR A 53 -22.87 -10.63 -8.47
N ASP A 54 -23.42 -11.15 -9.58
CA ASP A 54 -22.71 -12.05 -10.48
C ASP A 54 -21.57 -11.33 -11.20
N HIS A 55 -21.81 -10.12 -11.69
CA HIS A 55 -20.79 -9.29 -12.32
C HIS A 55 -19.65 -8.95 -11.35
N LEU A 56 -19.98 -8.53 -10.13
CA LEU A 56 -18.98 -8.23 -9.10
C LEU A 56 -18.17 -9.46 -8.71
N ARG A 57 -18.77 -10.66 -8.70
CA ARG A 57 -18.06 -11.92 -8.45
C ARG A 57 -17.02 -12.19 -9.55
N VAL A 58 -17.36 -12.01 -10.82
CA VAL A 58 -16.41 -12.18 -11.93
C VAL A 58 -15.27 -11.18 -11.80
N LEU A 59 -15.57 -9.92 -11.51
CA LEU A 59 -14.54 -8.90 -11.32
C LEU A 59 -13.62 -9.24 -10.14
N ARG A 60 -14.18 -9.66 -9.00
CA ARG A 60 -13.40 -10.11 -7.82
C ARG A 60 -12.47 -11.28 -8.15
N GLN A 61 -12.91 -12.23 -8.98
CA GLN A 61 -12.08 -13.37 -9.40
C GLN A 61 -10.91 -12.95 -10.31
N ALA A 62 -11.08 -11.88 -11.09
CA ALA A 62 -10.01 -11.33 -11.92
C ALA A 62 -8.94 -10.59 -11.10
N LEU A 63 -9.27 -10.14 -9.89
CA LEU A 63 -8.34 -9.52 -8.95
C LEU A 63 -7.56 -10.60 -8.19
N THR A 64 -6.50 -11.12 -8.81
CA THR A 64 -5.56 -12.01 -8.10
C THR A 64 -4.65 -11.20 -7.19
N GLU A 65 -4.52 -11.64 -5.93
CA GLU A 65 -3.52 -11.10 -5.00
C GLU A 65 -2.11 -11.31 -5.57
N HIS A 66 -1.32 -10.23 -5.56
CA HIS A 66 0.09 -10.27 -5.93
C HIS A 66 0.96 -10.32 -4.68
N VAL A 67 2.14 -10.90 -4.83
CA VAL A 67 3.17 -10.87 -3.81
C VAL A 67 3.66 -9.42 -3.65
N PRO A 68 3.73 -8.84 -2.45
CA PRO A 68 4.05 -7.42 -2.27
C PRO A 68 5.56 -7.13 -2.43
N TYR A 69 6.29 -8.05 -3.04
CA TYR A 69 7.72 -8.00 -3.28
C TYR A 69 8.09 -8.76 -4.56
N THR A 70 9.25 -8.43 -5.11
CA THR A 70 9.97 -9.24 -6.10
C THR A 70 11.35 -9.55 -5.56
N GLY A 71 11.88 -10.73 -5.86
CA GLY A 71 13.18 -11.15 -5.37
C GLY A 71 13.79 -12.23 -6.25
N GLY A 72 15.10 -12.34 -6.18
CA GLY A 72 15.84 -13.30 -6.98
C GLY A 72 17.34 -13.06 -6.90
N VAL A 73 18.04 -13.51 -7.93
CA VAL A 73 19.50 -13.38 -8.03
C VAL A 73 19.86 -12.63 -9.32
N HIS A 74 20.73 -11.64 -9.19
CA HIS A 74 21.18 -10.82 -10.30
C HIS A 74 22.67 -11.03 -10.57
N PRO A 75 23.07 -11.44 -11.78
CA PRO A 75 24.47 -11.54 -12.16
C PRO A 75 25.17 -10.18 -12.08
N VAL A 76 26.40 -10.16 -11.56
CA VAL A 76 27.22 -8.96 -11.47
C VAL A 76 28.65 -9.26 -11.90
N LYS A 77 29.44 -8.21 -12.16
CA LYS A 77 30.85 -8.38 -12.47
C LYS A 77 31.63 -8.64 -11.16
N PRO A 78 32.69 -9.46 -11.16
CA PRO A 78 33.47 -9.72 -9.94
C PRO A 78 33.92 -8.43 -9.24
N GLU A 79 34.38 -7.43 -9.99
CA GLU A 79 34.85 -6.15 -9.46
C GLU A 79 33.77 -5.30 -8.77
N THR A 80 32.49 -5.60 -8.96
CA THR A 80 31.41 -4.87 -8.26
C THR A 80 31.17 -5.40 -6.85
N LEU A 81 31.71 -6.59 -6.50
CA LEU A 81 31.59 -7.16 -5.16
C LEU A 81 32.60 -6.56 -4.16
N ALA A 82 33.48 -5.67 -4.61
CA ALA A 82 34.37 -4.92 -3.75
C ALA A 82 33.61 -3.80 -3.01
N VAL A 83 33.79 -3.75 -1.69
CA VAL A 83 33.33 -2.67 -0.81
C VAL A 83 34.54 -2.02 -0.17
N TYR A 84 34.63 -0.69 -0.31
CA TYR A 84 35.59 0.15 0.38
C TYR A 84 34.92 0.69 1.64
N TYR A 85 35.61 0.68 2.78
CA TYR A 85 35.02 1.14 4.03
C TYR A 85 36.07 1.73 4.96
N ASP A 86 35.62 2.65 5.81
CA ASP A 86 36.43 3.22 6.87
C ASP A 86 36.30 2.37 8.14
N THR A 87 37.42 2.06 8.77
CA THR A 87 37.44 1.51 10.12
C THR A 87 37.18 2.60 11.16
N ARG A 88 36.87 2.23 12.41
CA ARG A 88 36.60 3.19 13.50
C ARG A 88 37.78 4.13 13.80
N ASP A 89 39.00 3.70 13.51
CA ASP A 89 40.24 4.48 13.59
C ASP A 89 40.55 5.28 12.31
N ARG A 90 39.57 5.41 11.40
CA ARG A 90 39.65 6.14 10.11
C ARG A 90 40.73 5.64 9.15
N ASN A 91 40.99 4.34 9.17
CA ASN A 91 41.80 3.70 8.13
C ASN A 91 40.88 3.15 7.04
N ALA A 92 41.19 3.44 5.79
CA ALA A 92 40.47 2.89 4.66
C ALA A 92 40.85 1.42 4.43
N ARG A 93 39.86 0.57 4.24
CA ARG A 93 40.01 -0.85 3.88
C ARG A 93 39.17 -1.19 2.67
N VAL A 94 39.48 -2.32 2.04
CA VAL A 94 38.70 -2.90 0.95
C VAL A 94 38.47 -4.37 1.24
N ILE A 95 37.26 -4.84 0.96
CA ILE A 95 36.87 -6.25 1.07
C ILE A 95 36.20 -6.69 -0.24
N ASP A 96 36.61 -7.83 -0.78
CA ASP A 96 35.91 -8.51 -1.87
C ASP A 96 34.87 -9.46 -1.26
N LEU A 97 33.60 -9.06 -1.28
CA LEU A 97 32.50 -9.85 -0.69
C LEU A 97 32.16 -11.11 -1.50
N GLY A 98 32.71 -11.26 -2.71
CA GLY A 98 32.60 -12.49 -3.50
C GLY A 98 33.51 -13.61 -3.03
N ASN A 99 34.62 -13.26 -2.39
CA ASN A 99 35.67 -14.20 -1.96
C ASN A 99 36.10 -13.98 -0.50
N ALA A 100 35.26 -13.29 0.29
CA ALA A 100 35.59 -12.95 1.68
C ALA A 100 35.63 -14.19 2.56
N VAL A 101 36.71 -14.33 3.33
CA VAL A 101 36.83 -15.30 4.42
C VAL A 101 36.36 -14.67 5.74
N GLU A 102 36.17 -15.49 6.77
CA GLU A 102 35.66 -15.08 8.08
C GLU A 102 36.46 -13.91 8.68
N GLU A 103 37.79 -13.95 8.62
CA GLU A 103 38.65 -12.87 9.14
C GLU A 103 38.41 -11.51 8.47
N HIS A 104 38.11 -11.50 7.16
CA HIS A 104 37.77 -10.26 6.44
C HIS A 104 36.41 -9.72 6.91
N LEU A 105 35.44 -10.61 7.10
CA LEU A 105 34.07 -10.27 7.51
C LEU A 105 34.01 -9.79 8.96
N ASP A 106 34.79 -10.40 9.85
CA ASP A 106 34.99 -9.93 11.23
C ASP A 106 35.56 -8.51 11.25
N GLY A 107 36.53 -8.24 10.37
CA GLY A 107 37.11 -6.90 10.21
C GLY A 107 36.10 -5.85 9.74
N LEU A 108 35.16 -6.21 8.87
CA LEU A 108 34.06 -5.35 8.43
C LEU A 108 33.01 -5.17 9.55
N ALA A 109 32.65 -6.25 10.24
CA ALA A 109 31.73 -6.22 11.38
C ALA A 109 32.27 -5.35 12.52
N ALA A 110 33.57 -5.40 12.80
CA ALA A 110 34.22 -4.56 13.80
C ALA A 110 34.23 -3.07 13.44
N ALA A 111 34.22 -2.72 12.15
CA ALA A 111 34.11 -1.35 11.69
C ALA A 111 32.69 -0.79 11.89
N CYS A 112 31.66 -1.64 11.78
CA CYS A 112 30.26 -1.23 11.91
C CYS A 112 29.95 -0.64 13.30
N LYS A 113 29.01 0.30 13.35
CA LYS A 113 28.35 0.74 14.59
C LYS A 113 27.07 -0.06 14.81
N PRO A 114 26.57 -0.18 16.06
CA PRO A 114 25.26 -0.76 16.31
C PRO A 114 24.18 -0.03 15.52
N ALA A 115 23.31 -0.78 14.86
CA ALA A 115 22.25 -0.23 14.03
C ALA A 115 21.02 0.14 14.87
N PRO A 116 20.63 1.42 14.99
CA PRO A 116 19.39 1.80 15.66
C PRO A 116 18.15 1.49 14.79
N PHE A 117 16.95 1.64 15.32
CA PHE A 117 15.70 1.58 14.55
C PHE A 117 14.76 2.72 14.96
N GLY A 118 13.92 3.17 14.02
CA GLY A 118 13.02 4.30 14.23
C GLY A 118 11.74 3.91 14.98
N VAL A 119 11.37 4.70 15.98
CA VAL A 119 10.05 4.69 16.65
C VAL A 119 9.64 6.14 16.87
N ASP A 120 8.45 6.54 16.42
CA ASP A 120 7.91 7.89 16.63
C ASP A 120 8.87 9.03 16.23
N GLN A 121 9.61 8.86 15.11
CA GLN A 121 10.64 9.80 14.62
C GLN A 121 11.91 9.91 15.48
N GLU A 122 12.11 8.99 16.44
CA GLU A 122 13.33 8.87 17.22
C GLU A 122 14.08 7.57 16.90
N ASP A 123 15.41 7.62 16.86
CA ASP A 123 16.26 6.44 16.68
C ASP A 123 16.53 5.78 18.03
N ILE A 124 16.07 4.53 18.19
CA ILE A 124 16.22 3.73 19.40
C ILE A 124 17.25 2.63 19.18
N LEU A 125 18.14 2.43 20.17
CA LEU A 125 19.05 1.29 20.23
C LEU A 125 18.57 0.28 21.28
N ASP A 126 18.00 -0.83 20.81
CA ASP A 126 17.61 -1.98 21.64
C ASP A 126 18.03 -3.29 20.95
N GLU A 127 19.09 -3.92 21.47
CA GLU A 127 19.64 -5.17 20.94
C GLU A 127 18.70 -6.38 21.10
N THR A 128 17.65 -6.28 21.93
CA THR A 128 16.61 -7.31 22.00
C THR A 128 15.61 -7.20 20.86
N TYR A 129 15.59 -6.07 20.15
CA TYR A 129 14.74 -5.82 19.00
C TYR A 129 15.51 -5.86 17.67
N ARG A 130 16.70 -5.24 17.64
CA ARG A 130 17.61 -5.23 16.48
C ARG A 130 19.04 -5.44 16.96
N LYS A 131 19.64 -6.55 16.56
CA LYS A 131 21.08 -6.79 16.73
C LYS A 131 21.72 -6.86 15.36
N ALA A 132 22.34 -5.77 14.93
CA ALA A 132 23.03 -5.67 13.64
C ALA A 132 24.10 -4.58 13.68
N GLY A 133 25.13 -4.72 12.84
CA GLY A 133 26.06 -3.64 12.52
C GLY A 133 25.57 -2.85 11.31
N GLN A 134 25.87 -1.56 11.26
CA GLN A 134 25.71 -0.74 10.06
C GLN A 134 26.91 0.16 9.77
N LEU A 135 27.04 0.53 8.50
CA LEU A 135 27.82 1.66 8.01
C LEU A 135 26.90 2.61 7.24
N ASP A 136 27.05 3.90 7.49
CA ASP A 136 26.32 4.95 6.77
C ASP A 136 27.08 5.36 5.49
N LEU A 137 26.44 6.12 4.61
CA LEU A 137 26.96 6.49 3.28
C LEU A 137 28.32 7.21 3.28
N THR A 138 28.73 7.81 4.41
CA THR A 138 30.04 8.46 4.54
C THR A 138 31.15 7.49 4.93
N GLU A 139 30.81 6.27 5.33
CA GLU A 139 31.71 5.28 5.93
C GLU A 139 32.01 4.11 4.97
N PHE A 140 31.33 4.04 3.82
CA PHE A 140 31.61 3.03 2.80
C PHE A 140 31.32 3.53 1.38
N ALA A 141 31.93 2.85 0.41
CA ALA A 141 31.64 3.00 -1.01
C ALA A 141 31.63 1.62 -1.70
N THR A 142 30.79 1.46 -2.71
CA THR A 142 30.72 0.25 -3.53
C THR A 142 30.75 0.61 -5.01
N ARG A 143 31.17 -0.35 -5.83
CA ARG A 143 31.12 -0.27 -7.29
C ARG A 143 29.81 -0.81 -7.87
N ILE A 144 28.90 -1.31 -7.03
CA ILE A 144 27.56 -1.69 -7.47
C ILE A 144 26.81 -0.46 -7.96
N ASP A 145 26.43 -0.50 -9.23
CA ASP A 145 25.50 0.45 -9.83
C ASP A 145 24.25 -0.34 -10.24
N VAL A 146 23.15 -0.13 -9.49
CA VAL A 146 21.89 -0.84 -9.72
C VAL A 146 21.23 -0.47 -11.04
N VAL A 147 21.56 0.68 -11.63
CA VAL A 147 21.06 1.11 -12.94
C VAL A 147 21.92 0.50 -14.03
N ALA A 148 23.23 0.74 -14.02
CA ALA A 148 24.14 0.27 -15.07
C ALA A 148 24.27 -1.27 -15.12
N SER A 149 23.97 -1.96 -14.01
CA SER A 149 23.91 -3.44 -13.98
C SER A 149 22.62 -4.01 -14.57
N GLY A 150 21.60 -3.18 -14.86
CA GLY A 150 20.27 -3.64 -15.28
C GLY A 150 19.42 -4.24 -14.15
N LEU A 151 19.87 -4.16 -12.89
CA LEU A 151 19.10 -4.68 -11.75
C LEU A 151 17.81 -3.88 -11.53
N LEU A 152 17.88 -2.56 -11.67
CA LEU A 152 16.69 -1.71 -11.55
C LEU A 152 15.66 -2.06 -12.63
N ASP A 153 16.11 -2.29 -13.86
CA ASP A 153 15.26 -2.72 -14.97
C ASP A 153 14.61 -4.09 -14.71
N ALA A 154 15.30 -4.99 -13.99
CA ALA A 154 14.78 -6.31 -13.64
C ALA A 154 13.64 -6.25 -12.62
N ILE A 155 13.62 -5.26 -11.72
CA ILE A 155 12.59 -5.13 -10.67
C ILE A 155 11.42 -4.22 -11.07
N ILE A 156 11.63 -3.29 -12.02
CA ILE A 156 10.63 -2.33 -12.46
C ILE A 156 9.30 -2.99 -12.89
N PRO A 157 9.27 -4.08 -13.68
CA PRO A 157 8.01 -4.69 -14.12
C PRO A 157 7.09 -5.11 -12.98
N ASP A 158 7.67 -5.56 -11.86
CA ASP A 158 6.95 -6.07 -10.70
C ASP A 158 6.62 -4.96 -9.68
N ILE A 159 7.58 -4.05 -9.41
CA ILE A 159 7.40 -2.95 -8.43
C ILE A 159 6.54 -1.82 -8.99
N LEU A 160 6.59 -1.58 -10.30
CA LEU A 160 5.76 -0.60 -10.99
C LEU A 160 4.62 -1.26 -11.76
N GLU A 161 4.13 -2.41 -11.27
CA GLU A 161 2.93 -3.01 -11.84
C GLU A 161 1.75 -2.03 -11.79
N GLY A 162 0.99 -1.94 -12.88
CA GLY A 162 -0.13 -1.01 -13.02
C GLY A 162 0.27 0.46 -13.14
N GLN A 163 1.56 0.80 -13.19
CA GLN A 163 1.98 2.15 -13.49
C GLN A 163 1.92 2.39 -15.00
N ASN A 164 1.30 3.50 -15.39
CA ASN A 164 1.12 3.86 -16.79
C ASN A 164 2.49 4.13 -17.44
N SER A 165 2.76 3.54 -18.61
CA SER A 165 4.00 3.80 -19.35
C SER A 165 4.10 5.22 -19.91
N ALA A 166 2.95 5.91 -20.01
CA ALA A 166 2.86 7.34 -20.31
C ALA A 166 3.02 8.23 -19.08
N SER A 167 3.17 7.64 -17.88
CA SER A 167 3.51 8.38 -16.68
C SER A 167 4.90 9.01 -16.84
N ASP A 168 5.00 10.30 -16.54
CA ASP A 168 6.29 10.98 -16.42
C ASP A 168 7.06 10.53 -15.17
N LYS A 169 6.60 9.52 -14.42
CA LYS A 169 7.30 8.99 -13.26
C LYS A 169 8.38 7.96 -13.64
N VAL A 170 9.46 7.96 -12.87
CA VAL A 170 10.55 6.97 -12.97
C VAL A 170 10.90 6.42 -11.58
N LEU A 171 11.33 5.16 -11.54
CA LEU A 171 11.87 4.57 -10.32
C LEU A 171 13.29 5.07 -10.09
N ARG A 172 13.53 5.66 -8.93
CA ARG A 172 14.86 6.11 -8.50
C ARG A 172 15.26 5.33 -7.26
N ALA A 173 16.42 4.68 -7.32
CA ALA A 173 17.01 4.00 -6.18
C ALA A 173 18.07 4.90 -5.53
N GLU A 174 17.91 5.20 -4.25
CA GLU A 174 18.92 5.89 -3.45
C GLU A 174 19.55 4.93 -2.45
N MET A 175 20.87 4.79 -2.48
CA MET A 175 21.59 3.99 -1.49
C MET A 175 21.37 4.57 -0.09
N TYR A 176 21.12 3.71 0.90
CA TYR A 176 20.84 4.14 2.27
C TYR A 176 21.90 3.66 3.26
N THR A 177 22.09 2.35 3.40
CA THR A 177 22.97 1.80 4.43
C THR A 177 23.53 0.44 4.04
N LEU A 178 24.71 0.10 4.55
CA LEU A 178 25.26 -1.25 4.55
C LEU A 178 25.03 -1.87 5.92
N ASN A 179 24.48 -3.09 5.95
CA ASN A 179 24.26 -3.84 7.18
C ASN A 179 25.10 -5.11 7.22
N VAL A 180 25.61 -5.43 8.41
CA VAL A 180 26.33 -6.67 8.69
C VAL A 180 25.64 -7.38 9.85
N TYR A 181 25.18 -8.60 9.61
CA TYR A 181 24.59 -9.48 10.60
C TYR A 181 25.53 -10.67 10.80
N GLY A 182 26.24 -10.70 11.93
CA GLY A 182 27.02 -11.87 12.35
C GLY A 182 26.16 -12.90 13.10
N SER A 183 26.75 -14.00 13.54
CA SER A 183 26.04 -15.04 14.32
C SER A 183 25.23 -14.46 15.50
N GLY A 184 23.96 -14.86 15.60
CA GLY A 184 22.98 -14.40 16.59
C GLY A 184 22.40 -13.01 16.34
N SER A 185 22.79 -12.33 15.26
CA SER A 185 22.23 -11.04 14.83
C SER A 185 20.89 -11.24 14.13
N PHE A 186 19.96 -10.29 14.28
CA PHE A 186 18.60 -10.34 13.74
C PHE A 186 17.99 -8.95 13.69
N PHE A 187 16.84 -8.81 13.03
CA PHE A 187 15.99 -7.63 13.13
C PHE A 187 14.53 -8.07 13.15
N LYS A 188 13.81 -7.79 14.25
CA LYS A 188 12.40 -8.15 14.39
C LYS A 188 11.51 -7.46 13.36
N ALA A 189 10.29 -8.00 13.22
CA ALA A 189 9.25 -7.49 12.34
C ALA A 189 8.99 -6.00 12.55
N HIS A 190 9.19 -5.21 11.50
CA HIS A 190 9.01 -3.76 11.45
C HIS A 190 8.56 -3.32 10.05
N LYS A 191 8.14 -2.07 9.92
CA LYS A 191 7.99 -1.40 8.62
C LYS A 191 9.07 -0.33 8.51
N ASP A 192 9.49 -0.04 7.28
CA ASP A 192 10.43 1.06 7.07
C ASP A 192 9.78 2.38 7.45
N THR A 193 10.55 3.25 8.10
CA THR A 193 10.15 4.64 8.31
C THR A 193 10.25 5.37 6.98
N PRO A 194 9.16 5.97 6.46
CA PRO A 194 9.21 6.73 5.21
C PRO A 194 10.29 7.82 5.28
N ARG A 195 11.12 7.91 4.23
CA ARG A 195 12.20 8.91 4.11
C ARG A 195 11.88 10.06 3.15
N GLY A 196 10.66 10.08 2.63
CA GLY A 196 10.11 11.08 1.72
C GLY A 196 8.68 10.73 1.35
N GLU A 197 7.91 11.71 0.87
CA GLU A 197 6.50 11.52 0.46
C GLU A 197 6.36 10.67 -0.81
N ASP A 198 7.44 10.54 -1.57
CA ASP A 198 7.56 9.81 -2.83
C ASP A 198 8.21 8.42 -2.68
N MET A 199 8.55 8.00 -1.45
CA MET A 199 9.12 6.68 -1.18
C MET A 199 8.05 5.58 -1.29
N ILE A 200 8.23 4.69 -2.26
CA ILE A 200 7.28 3.60 -2.51
C ILE A 200 7.74 2.25 -1.93
N GLY A 201 9.02 2.10 -1.60
CA GLY A 201 9.56 0.84 -1.11
C GLY A 201 11.06 0.83 -0.89
N SER A 202 11.60 -0.37 -0.73
CA SER A 202 13.01 -0.63 -0.43
C SER A 202 13.54 -1.74 -1.33
N LEU A 203 14.82 -1.67 -1.69
CA LEU A 203 15.58 -2.71 -2.38
C LEU A 203 16.75 -3.14 -1.50
N VAL A 204 16.77 -4.40 -1.11
CA VAL A 204 17.84 -5.01 -0.31
C VAL A 204 18.70 -5.90 -1.21
N LEU A 205 19.98 -5.57 -1.33
CA LEU A 205 20.98 -6.40 -2.01
C LEU A 205 21.76 -7.21 -0.99
N VAL A 206 21.77 -8.53 -1.11
CA VAL A 206 22.52 -9.43 -0.24
C VAL A 206 23.71 -10.00 -1.01
N PHE A 207 24.91 -9.80 -0.45
CA PHE A 207 26.15 -10.27 -1.04
C PHE A 207 26.35 -11.77 -0.80
N PRO A 208 27.13 -12.46 -1.67
CA PRO A 208 27.37 -13.89 -1.57
C PRO A 208 28.39 -14.27 -0.48
N THR A 209 28.25 -13.71 0.72
CA THR A 209 29.08 -14.05 1.88
C THR A 209 28.58 -15.35 2.51
N ALA A 210 29.48 -16.17 3.04
CA ALA A 210 29.10 -17.43 3.67
C ALA A 210 28.31 -17.18 4.97
N HIS A 211 27.06 -17.66 5.02
CA HIS A 211 26.20 -17.61 6.21
C HIS A 211 25.09 -18.67 6.17
N THR A 212 24.48 -18.94 7.32
CA THR A 212 23.22 -19.70 7.44
C THR A 212 22.24 -18.95 8.33
N GLY A 213 20.93 -19.11 8.11
CA GLY A 213 19.94 -18.22 8.72
C GLY A 213 19.94 -16.84 8.05
N GLY A 214 19.37 -15.82 8.70
CA GLY A 214 19.32 -14.48 8.12
C GLY A 214 18.29 -14.32 7.01
N GLU A 215 17.33 -15.25 6.91
CA GLU A 215 16.25 -15.22 5.95
C GLU A 215 15.42 -13.93 6.13
N LEU A 216 14.92 -13.36 5.03
CA LEU A 216 14.07 -12.18 5.08
C LEU A 216 12.61 -12.62 5.08
N THR A 217 11.91 -12.41 6.19
CA THR A 217 10.47 -12.66 6.30
C THR A 217 9.72 -11.38 5.91
N LEU A 218 8.69 -11.49 5.07
CA LEU A 218 7.89 -10.40 4.52
C LEU A 218 6.41 -10.68 4.80
N SER A 219 5.66 -9.70 5.29
CA SER A 219 4.24 -9.86 5.65
C SER A 219 3.40 -8.67 5.19
N HIS A 220 2.28 -8.96 4.53
CA HIS A 220 1.32 -7.97 4.02
C HIS A 220 -0.06 -8.62 3.85
N GLY A 221 -1.13 -7.88 4.11
CA GLY A 221 -2.50 -8.39 3.92
C GLY A 221 -2.86 -9.63 4.75
N GLY A 222 -2.14 -9.93 5.83
CA GLY A 222 -2.31 -11.15 6.63
C GLY A 222 -1.56 -12.38 6.10
N ASN A 223 -0.86 -12.25 4.97
CA ASN A 223 -0.01 -13.28 4.38
C ASN A 223 1.45 -13.04 4.77
N THR A 224 2.25 -14.12 4.81
CA THR A 224 3.70 -14.08 5.12
C THR A 224 4.48 -14.94 4.14
N TRP A 225 5.62 -14.42 3.69
CA TRP A 225 6.56 -15.05 2.79
C TRP A 225 7.97 -15.00 3.39
N THR A 226 8.84 -15.91 2.96
CA THR A 226 10.24 -15.96 3.38
C THR A 226 11.12 -16.04 2.14
N PHE A 227 12.15 -15.19 2.10
CA PHE A 227 13.18 -15.19 1.07
C PHE A 227 14.52 -15.58 1.68
N ASP A 228 15.07 -16.71 1.24
CA ASP A 228 16.38 -17.21 1.67
C ASP A 228 17.43 -16.84 0.61
N SER A 229 18.10 -15.70 0.82
CA SER A 229 19.14 -15.21 -0.08
C SER A 229 20.32 -16.17 -0.23
N ALA A 230 20.65 -16.93 0.83
CA ALA A 230 21.77 -17.87 0.79
C ALA A 230 21.43 -19.07 -0.09
N ALA A 231 20.21 -19.61 0.05
CA ALA A 231 19.72 -20.70 -0.79
C ALA A 231 19.59 -20.28 -2.26
N GLU A 232 19.05 -19.09 -2.53
CA GLU A 232 18.91 -18.55 -3.89
C GLU A 232 20.27 -18.39 -4.59
N LEU A 233 21.26 -17.84 -3.89
CA LEU A 233 22.62 -17.70 -4.42
C LEU A 233 23.30 -19.06 -4.66
N ALA A 234 23.07 -20.04 -3.78
CA ALA A 234 23.61 -21.39 -3.90
C ALA A 234 22.97 -22.22 -5.01
N ALA A 235 21.67 -22.02 -5.28
CA ALA A 235 20.92 -22.75 -6.31
C ALA A 235 21.22 -22.29 -7.75
N ARG A 236 21.90 -21.15 -7.92
CA ARG A 236 22.12 -20.55 -9.23
C ARG A 236 23.04 -21.39 -10.14
N THR A 237 22.72 -21.39 -11.43
CA THR A 237 23.53 -22.04 -12.48
C THR A 237 23.82 -21.07 -13.65
N PRO A 238 25.07 -21.01 -14.17
CA PRO A 238 26.28 -21.63 -13.64
C PRO A 238 26.78 -20.88 -12.39
N ALA A 239 27.20 -21.62 -11.37
CA ALA A 239 27.71 -21.07 -10.11
C ALA A 239 28.93 -20.13 -10.30
N SER A 240 29.64 -20.25 -11.42
CA SER A 240 30.86 -19.48 -11.73
C SER A 240 30.65 -17.99 -12.04
N THR A 241 29.45 -17.57 -12.42
CA THR A 241 29.18 -16.14 -12.65
C THR A 241 28.95 -15.45 -11.30
N PRO A 242 29.64 -14.37 -10.91
CA PRO A 242 29.34 -13.69 -9.65
C PRO A 242 27.92 -13.11 -9.66
N ALA A 243 27.26 -13.07 -8.51
CA ALA A 243 25.90 -12.57 -8.39
C ALA A 243 25.61 -12.05 -6.99
N VAL A 244 24.55 -11.25 -6.88
CA VAL A 244 23.94 -10.83 -5.60
C VAL A 244 22.49 -11.29 -5.56
N ALA A 245 22.00 -11.63 -4.37
CA ALA A 245 20.56 -11.78 -4.19
C ALA A 245 19.94 -10.40 -4.00
N TYR A 246 18.71 -10.22 -4.45
CA TYR A 246 17.97 -8.99 -4.25
C TYR A 246 16.54 -9.28 -3.79
N VAL A 247 15.99 -8.35 -3.02
CA VAL A 247 14.56 -8.29 -2.70
C VAL A 247 14.12 -6.84 -2.76
N ALA A 248 13.12 -6.53 -3.59
CA ALA A 248 12.45 -5.25 -3.60
C ALA A 248 11.01 -5.41 -3.09
N PHE A 249 10.57 -4.56 -2.16
CA PHE A 249 9.24 -4.65 -1.54
C PHE A 249 8.68 -3.26 -1.24
N TYR A 250 7.35 -3.15 -1.16
CA TYR A 250 6.69 -1.87 -0.85
C TYR A 250 6.91 -1.41 0.59
N SER A 251 6.89 -0.10 0.80
CA SER A 251 7.21 0.54 2.10
C SER A 251 6.30 0.11 3.25
N ASP A 252 5.10 -0.37 2.95
CA ASP A 252 4.10 -0.81 3.91
C ASP A 252 4.15 -2.31 4.23
N VAL A 253 5.11 -3.04 3.64
CA VAL A 253 5.38 -4.45 3.94
C VAL A 253 6.13 -4.54 5.28
N THR A 254 5.54 -5.29 6.21
CA THR A 254 6.23 -5.63 7.45
C THR A 254 7.31 -6.65 7.13
N HIS A 255 8.53 -6.44 7.59
CA HIS A 255 9.64 -7.34 7.29
C HIS A 255 10.55 -7.57 8.49
N ALA A 256 11.24 -8.71 8.48
CA ALA A 256 12.15 -9.14 9.54
C ALA A 256 13.36 -9.86 8.95
N VAL A 257 14.52 -9.72 9.58
CA VAL A 257 15.69 -10.55 9.31
C VAL A 257 15.76 -11.59 10.42
N GLU A 258 15.54 -12.86 10.06
CA GLU A 258 15.64 -13.99 10.97
C GLU A 258 17.07 -14.12 11.54
N PRO A 259 17.24 -14.80 12.69
CA PRO A 259 18.57 -14.94 13.29
C PRO A 259 19.58 -15.59 12.35
N VAL A 260 20.71 -14.92 12.14
CA VAL A 260 21.88 -15.52 11.50
C VAL A 260 22.45 -16.58 12.45
N ARG A 261 22.54 -17.83 11.98
CA ARG A 261 22.99 -18.97 12.78
C ARG A 261 24.50 -19.16 12.71
N SER A 262 25.11 -18.88 11.56
CA SER A 262 26.56 -18.89 11.36
C SER A 262 26.99 -17.90 10.27
N GLY A 263 28.26 -17.47 10.32
CA GLY A 263 28.87 -16.59 9.32
C GLY A 263 28.37 -15.15 9.40
N HIS A 264 28.43 -14.45 8.26
CA HIS A 264 28.00 -13.05 8.15
C HIS A 264 27.10 -12.84 6.95
N ARG A 265 25.89 -12.33 7.18
CA ARG A 265 25.01 -11.80 6.13
C ARG A 265 25.33 -10.32 5.94
N VAL A 266 25.85 -9.97 4.76
CA VAL A 266 26.16 -8.58 4.40
C VAL A 266 25.17 -8.10 3.35
N SER A 267 24.54 -6.94 3.57
CA SER A 267 23.59 -6.36 2.63
C SER A 267 23.72 -4.85 2.47
N ILE A 268 23.30 -4.31 1.33
CA ILE A 268 23.07 -2.88 1.13
C ILE A 268 21.58 -2.66 0.89
N THR A 269 21.00 -1.68 1.57
CA THR A 269 19.62 -1.25 1.38
C THR A 269 19.58 0.04 0.57
N TYR A 270 18.66 0.09 -0.38
CA TYR A 270 18.30 1.27 -1.17
C TYR A 270 16.84 1.66 -0.89
N ASN A 271 16.58 2.95 -0.75
CA ASN A 271 15.22 3.48 -0.77
C ASN A 271 14.77 3.63 -2.23
N LEU A 272 13.53 3.22 -2.52
CA LEU A 272 12.93 3.32 -3.85
C LEU A 272 11.91 4.46 -3.87
N PHE A 273 12.13 5.43 -4.75
CA PHE A 273 11.29 6.61 -4.92
C PHE A 273 10.63 6.63 -6.29
N LEU A 274 9.38 7.08 -6.36
CA LEU A 274 8.67 7.32 -7.60
C LEU A 274 8.67 8.83 -7.91
N VAL A 275 9.67 9.26 -8.69
CA VAL A 275 9.93 10.69 -8.94
C VAL A 275 9.51 11.11 -10.34
N ASP A 276 9.30 12.41 -10.54
CA ASP A 276 9.12 12.96 -11.88
C ASP A 276 10.40 12.80 -12.71
N ARG A 277 10.23 12.46 -13.98
CA ARG A 277 11.31 12.34 -14.95
C ARG A 277 11.97 13.70 -15.12
N PRO A 278 13.30 13.82 -14.93
CA PRO A 278 14.00 15.06 -15.14
C PRO A 278 13.86 15.54 -16.60
N LEU A 279 13.40 16.78 -16.81
CA LEU A 279 13.45 17.44 -18.11
C LEU A 279 14.81 18.17 -18.27
N PRO A 280 15.45 18.19 -19.46
CA PRO A 280 15.03 17.62 -20.74
C PRO A 280 15.70 16.26 -20.99
N CYS A 281 15.03 15.16 -20.66
CA CYS A 281 15.44 13.85 -21.18
C CYS A 281 14.96 13.72 -22.63
N THR A 282 15.84 14.04 -23.60
CA THR A 282 15.63 13.80 -25.04
C THR A 282 15.78 12.34 -25.45
N LEU A 283 16.14 11.46 -24.50
CA LEU A 283 15.98 10.03 -24.70
C LEU A 283 14.47 9.77 -24.71
N ALA A 284 13.95 9.33 -25.86
CA ALA A 284 12.60 8.76 -25.93
C ALA A 284 12.41 7.83 -24.72
N PRO A 285 11.22 7.79 -24.07
CA PRO A 285 10.94 6.75 -23.09
C PRO A 285 11.46 5.46 -23.69
N ALA A 286 12.43 4.82 -23.01
CA ALA A 286 13.12 3.67 -23.59
C ALA A 286 12.02 2.78 -24.16
N GLY A 287 12.06 2.63 -25.48
CA GLY A 287 10.95 2.24 -26.35
C GLY A 287 10.34 0.87 -26.08
N GLY A 288 10.60 0.27 -24.92
CA GLY A 288 9.80 -0.82 -24.39
C GLY A 288 8.42 -0.30 -24.06
N HIS A 289 7.47 -0.51 -24.98
CA HIS A 289 6.08 -0.67 -24.61
C HIS A 289 6.07 -1.62 -23.41
N ARG A 290 5.80 -1.14 -22.18
CA ARG A 290 5.65 -2.02 -21.02
C ARG A 290 4.56 -2.98 -21.42
N THR A 291 4.91 -4.23 -21.66
CA THR A 291 3.89 -5.24 -21.89
C THR A 291 3.19 -5.42 -20.56
N ALA A 292 1.99 -4.85 -20.44
CA ALA A 292 1.17 -4.98 -19.24
C ALA A 292 1.20 -6.45 -18.77
N PRO A 293 1.45 -6.76 -17.50
CA PRO A 293 1.42 -8.13 -17.01
C PRO A 293 0.09 -8.82 -17.36
N VAL A 294 0.10 -10.15 -17.40
CA VAL A 294 -1.10 -10.94 -17.74
C VAL A 294 -2.28 -10.56 -16.86
N GLN A 295 -2.02 -10.31 -15.58
CA GLN A 295 -3.00 -9.94 -14.58
C GLN A 295 -3.66 -8.59 -14.90
N GLU A 296 -2.87 -7.58 -15.27
CA GLU A 296 -3.39 -6.26 -15.67
C GLU A 296 -4.31 -6.39 -16.89
N ARG A 297 -3.90 -7.15 -17.91
CA ARG A 297 -4.74 -7.44 -19.08
C ARG A 297 -6.00 -8.22 -18.74
N THR A 298 -5.93 -9.16 -17.79
CA THR A 298 -7.10 -9.94 -17.35
C THR A 298 -8.13 -9.04 -16.68
N VAL A 299 -7.70 -8.11 -15.82
CA VAL A 299 -8.60 -7.12 -15.19
C VAL A 299 -9.19 -6.19 -16.25
N GLU A 300 -8.37 -5.67 -17.17
CA GLU A 300 -8.85 -4.82 -18.27
C GLU A 300 -9.88 -5.54 -19.14
N ALA A 301 -9.59 -6.76 -19.59
CA ALA A 301 -10.49 -7.56 -20.40
C ALA A 301 -11.81 -7.86 -19.68
N THR A 302 -11.74 -8.14 -18.37
CA THR A 302 -12.91 -8.36 -17.53
C THR A 302 -13.76 -7.09 -17.43
N LEU A 303 -13.14 -5.93 -17.17
CA LEU A 303 -13.83 -4.64 -17.13
C LEU A 303 -14.49 -4.33 -18.47
N ARG A 304 -13.80 -4.53 -19.60
CA ARG A 304 -14.37 -4.33 -20.94
C ARG A 304 -15.56 -5.26 -21.21
N ALA A 305 -15.45 -6.53 -20.84
CA ALA A 305 -16.54 -7.49 -21.00
C ALA A 305 -17.77 -7.09 -20.17
N LEU A 306 -17.57 -6.65 -18.93
CA LEU A 306 -18.64 -6.15 -18.07
C LEU A 306 -19.27 -4.87 -18.64
N LEU A 307 -18.48 -3.91 -19.13
CA LEU A 307 -18.99 -2.67 -19.72
C LEU A 307 -19.83 -2.91 -21.00
N ALA A 308 -19.53 -3.98 -21.74
CA ALA A 308 -20.28 -4.40 -22.92
C ALA A 308 -21.60 -5.12 -22.58
N ASP A 309 -21.74 -5.66 -21.36
CA ASP A 309 -22.98 -6.26 -20.88
C ASP A 309 -23.99 -5.16 -20.52
N ALA A 310 -25.14 -5.17 -21.20
CA ALA A 310 -26.21 -4.20 -20.97
C ALA A 310 -26.86 -4.31 -19.59
N THR A 311 -26.71 -5.46 -18.91
CA THR A 311 -27.24 -5.71 -17.57
C THR A 311 -26.32 -5.18 -16.46
N PHE A 312 -25.05 -4.89 -16.78
CA PHE A 312 -24.08 -4.36 -15.81
C PHE A 312 -24.29 -2.86 -15.61
N LEU A 313 -24.77 -2.44 -14.43
CA LEU A 313 -24.97 -1.02 -14.06
C LEU A 313 -25.61 -0.19 -15.19
N PRO A 314 -26.86 -0.50 -15.63
CA PRO A 314 -27.49 0.16 -16.77
C PRO A 314 -27.64 1.67 -16.59
N GLU A 315 -27.94 2.11 -15.37
CA GLU A 315 -28.06 3.53 -14.99
C GLU A 315 -26.72 4.19 -14.62
N GLY A 316 -25.61 3.45 -14.72
CA GLY A 316 -24.30 3.88 -14.24
C GLY A 316 -24.16 3.80 -12.71
N GLY A 317 -23.04 4.29 -12.19
CA GLY A 317 -22.74 4.28 -10.76
C GLY A 317 -21.24 4.25 -10.48
N LEU A 318 -20.88 3.93 -9.24
CA LEU A 318 -19.49 3.81 -8.79
C LEU A 318 -19.15 2.35 -8.46
N LEU A 319 -17.98 1.90 -8.91
CA LEU A 319 -17.31 0.74 -8.32
C LEU A 319 -16.31 1.24 -7.30
N ALA A 320 -16.28 0.62 -6.13
CA ALA A 320 -15.40 0.99 -5.03
C ALA A 320 -14.43 -0.14 -4.67
N PHE A 321 -13.19 0.23 -4.41
CA PHE A 321 -12.11 -0.68 -4.05
C PHE A 321 -11.39 -0.11 -2.83
N GLY A 322 -11.36 -0.87 -1.73
CA GLY A 322 -10.47 -0.54 -0.63
C GLY A 322 -9.02 -0.66 -1.08
N LEU A 323 -8.20 0.29 -0.65
CA LEU A 323 -6.77 0.33 -0.94
C LEU A 323 -6.04 -0.77 -0.16
N ALA A 324 -5.29 -1.62 -0.87
CA ALA A 324 -4.54 -2.72 -0.29
C ALA A 324 -3.22 -2.26 0.37
N HIS A 325 -2.64 -1.16 -0.13
CA HIS A 325 -1.39 -0.61 0.40
C HIS A 325 -1.58 0.64 1.24
N GLN A 326 -0.60 0.97 2.08
CA GLN A 326 -0.56 2.25 2.79
C GLN A 326 0.09 3.34 1.94
N TYR A 327 -0.45 4.54 2.01
CA TYR A 327 0.00 5.73 1.28
C TYR A 327 0.18 6.92 2.23
N PRO A 328 1.04 7.88 1.86
CA PRO A 328 1.10 9.17 2.57
C PRO A 328 -0.26 9.86 2.47
N MET A 329 -0.93 9.97 3.61
CA MET A 329 -2.22 10.66 3.70
C MET A 329 -1.99 12.11 4.10
N PRO A 330 -2.67 13.07 3.45
CA PRO A 330 -2.54 14.48 3.78
C PRO A 330 -3.02 14.77 5.21
N ALA A 331 -2.47 15.82 5.80
CA ALA A 331 -2.90 16.30 7.10
C ALA A 331 -4.24 17.06 6.99
N PRO A 332 -5.01 17.16 8.10
CA PRO A 332 -6.16 18.05 8.16
C PRO A 332 -5.79 19.50 7.79
N PRO A 333 -6.65 20.21 7.05
CA PRO A 333 -6.39 21.59 6.67
C PRO A 333 -6.40 22.47 7.91
N ARG A 334 -5.54 23.49 7.93
CA ARG A 334 -5.37 24.40 9.07
C ARG A 334 -5.77 25.81 8.70
N PHE A 335 -6.28 26.54 9.70
CA PHE A 335 -6.50 27.97 9.54
C PHE A 335 -5.18 28.73 9.49
N THR A 336 -5.07 29.60 8.50
CA THR A 336 -3.98 30.56 8.36
C THR A 336 -4.53 31.99 8.41
N TRP A 337 -3.67 32.95 8.72
CA TRP A 337 -4.03 34.36 8.75
C TRP A 337 -3.47 35.04 7.50
N VAL A 338 -4.36 35.50 6.62
CA VAL A 338 -4.01 36.24 5.40
C VAL A 338 -4.70 37.60 5.48
N GLU A 339 -3.92 38.68 5.46
CA GLU A 339 -4.43 40.06 5.53
C GLU A 339 -5.41 40.31 6.71
N GLY A 340 -5.14 39.70 7.87
CA GLY A 340 -5.97 39.82 9.07
C GLY A 340 -7.28 39.03 9.03
N LYS A 341 -7.53 38.23 7.99
CA LYS A 341 -8.63 37.29 7.91
C LYS A 341 -8.15 35.86 8.14
N ARG A 342 -8.95 35.09 8.87
CA ARG A 342 -8.73 33.66 9.05
C ARG A 342 -9.24 32.92 7.82
N VAL A 343 -8.36 32.18 7.14
CA VAL A 343 -8.66 31.44 5.90
C VAL A 343 -8.26 29.98 6.09
N LEU A 344 -9.11 29.04 5.70
CA LEU A 344 -8.80 27.61 5.72
C LEU A 344 -8.05 27.25 4.44
N ASP A 345 -6.81 26.77 4.55
CA ASP A 345 -6.06 26.26 3.40
C ASP A 345 -6.36 24.78 3.18
N THR A 346 -7.14 24.48 2.15
CA THR A 346 -7.55 23.12 1.77
C THR A 346 -6.66 22.49 0.71
N SER A 347 -5.69 23.22 0.15
CA SER A 347 -4.89 22.73 -0.98
C SER A 347 -4.01 21.54 -0.60
N THR A 348 -3.49 21.53 0.64
CA THR A 348 -2.63 20.46 1.16
C THR A 348 -3.39 19.28 1.76
N SER A 349 -4.71 19.39 1.92
CA SER A 349 -5.54 18.32 2.51
C SER A 349 -6.12 17.37 1.46
N MET A 350 -5.88 17.63 0.18
CA MET A 350 -6.41 16.86 -0.96
C MET A 350 -5.78 15.47 -1.04
N VAL A 351 -6.60 14.45 -1.28
CA VAL A 351 -6.13 13.05 -1.42
C VAL A 351 -5.79 12.64 -2.86
N GLU A 352 -6.10 13.48 -3.85
CA GLU A 352 -5.86 13.20 -5.26
C GLU A 352 -4.41 12.82 -5.61
N PRO A 353 -3.36 13.41 -4.98
CA PRO A 353 -1.97 13.00 -5.22
C PRO A 353 -1.69 11.51 -4.96
N VAL A 354 -2.45 10.86 -4.07
CA VAL A 354 -2.33 9.41 -3.79
C VAL A 354 -2.58 8.58 -5.03
N LEU A 355 -3.43 9.04 -5.96
CA LEU A 355 -3.71 8.35 -7.21
C LEU A 355 -2.43 8.09 -8.03
N GLN A 356 -1.44 9.01 -7.96
CA GLN A 356 -0.16 8.89 -8.66
C GLN A 356 0.85 7.98 -7.95
N LEU A 357 0.58 7.59 -6.70
CA LEU A 357 1.46 6.79 -5.86
C LEU A 357 0.96 5.36 -5.67
N LEU A 358 -0.14 4.96 -6.32
CA LEU A 358 -0.73 3.64 -6.14
C LEU A 358 0.29 2.51 -6.38
N LYS A 359 0.22 1.46 -5.56
CA LYS A 359 1.13 0.32 -5.55
C LYS A 359 0.37 -0.97 -5.85
N GLY A 360 1.07 -1.94 -6.46
CA GLY A 360 0.57 -3.31 -6.65
C GLY A 360 -0.84 -3.39 -7.22
N SER A 361 -1.76 -4.06 -6.51
CA SER A 361 -3.13 -4.28 -6.96
C SER A 361 -3.90 -2.98 -7.17
N ASP A 362 -3.65 -1.95 -6.35
CA ASP A 362 -4.35 -0.67 -6.44
C ASP A 362 -4.01 0.04 -7.76
N ALA A 363 -2.72 0.04 -8.13
CA ALA A 363 -2.25 0.58 -9.40
C ALA A 363 -2.77 -0.23 -10.59
N ARG A 364 -2.79 -1.57 -10.47
CA ARG A 364 -3.31 -2.46 -11.52
C ARG A 364 -4.77 -2.18 -11.83
N ILE A 365 -5.61 -2.01 -10.79
CA ILE A 365 -7.03 -1.68 -10.94
C ILE A 365 -7.18 -0.34 -11.65
N ARG A 366 -6.43 0.68 -11.21
CA ARG A 366 -6.43 2.00 -11.83
C ARG A 366 -6.07 1.91 -13.32
N SER A 367 -4.94 1.28 -13.66
CA SER A 367 -4.46 1.16 -15.04
C SER A 367 -5.45 0.43 -15.93
N ALA A 368 -5.96 -0.71 -15.48
CA ALA A 368 -6.95 -1.48 -16.22
C ALA A 368 -8.25 -0.70 -16.45
N ALA A 369 -8.67 0.10 -15.47
CA ALA A 369 -9.85 0.94 -15.59
C ALA A 369 -9.64 2.12 -16.56
N GLU A 370 -8.51 2.83 -16.46
CA GLU A 370 -8.13 3.90 -17.39
C GLU A 370 -8.02 3.37 -18.83
N ALA A 371 -7.39 2.20 -19.02
CA ALA A 371 -7.33 1.52 -20.30
C ALA A 371 -8.73 1.16 -20.83
N ALA A 372 -9.62 0.70 -19.96
CA ALA A 372 -11.03 0.47 -20.28
C ALA A 372 -11.84 1.75 -20.52
N GLY A 373 -11.24 2.94 -20.37
CA GLY A 373 -11.87 4.24 -20.59
C GLY A 373 -12.68 4.78 -19.40
N LEU A 374 -12.51 4.19 -18.22
CA LEU A 374 -13.20 4.62 -17.00
C LEU A 374 -12.40 5.71 -16.29
N GLU A 375 -13.13 6.65 -15.71
CA GLU A 375 -12.53 7.66 -14.83
C GLU A 375 -12.27 7.07 -13.44
N THR A 376 -11.07 7.31 -12.92
CA THR A 376 -10.61 6.81 -11.62
C THR A 376 -10.34 7.96 -10.66
N ARG A 377 -10.73 7.84 -9.40
CA ARG A 377 -10.47 8.85 -8.36
C ARG A 377 -10.19 8.19 -7.01
N VAL A 378 -9.29 8.77 -6.22
CA VAL A 378 -9.18 8.44 -4.79
C VAL A 378 -10.05 9.42 -4.00
N ARG A 379 -10.85 8.90 -3.06
CA ARG A 379 -11.73 9.70 -2.20
C ARG A 379 -11.73 9.16 -0.77
N LEU A 380 -12.03 10.03 0.18
CA LEU A 380 -12.26 9.68 1.58
C LEU A 380 -13.74 9.38 1.80
N LEU A 381 -14.01 8.21 2.36
CA LEU A 381 -15.33 7.83 2.82
C LEU A 381 -15.51 8.22 4.28
N TYR A 382 -16.38 9.19 4.53
CA TYR A 382 -16.83 9.58 5.86
C TYR A 382 -18.22 9.02 6.13
N ASN A 383 -18.47 8.69 7.40
CA ASN A 383 -19.82 8.39 7.86
C ASN A 383 -20.35 9.59 8.63
N SER A 384 -21.51 10.13 8.23
CA SER A 384 -22.12 11.30 8.88
C SER A 384 -22.75 11.02 10.25
N GLY A 385 -22.61 9.79 10.76
CA GLY A 385 -23.03 9.34 12.07
C GLY A 385 -24.41 8.70 12.08
N GLU A 386 -24.55 7.57 12.78
CA GLU A 386 -25.88 7.03 13.12
C GLU A 386 -26.45 7.82 14.31
N ASN A 387 -27.53 8.58 14.08
CA ASN A 387 -28.37 9.02 15.18
C ASN A 387 -29.11 7.80 15.79
N ALA A 388 -29.82 7.98 16.90
CA ALA A 388 -30.63 6.92 17.54
C ALA A 388 -31.66 6.24 16.59
N SER A 389 -31.87 6.82 15.41
CA SER A 389 -32.73 6.38 14.33
C SER A 389 -31.98 5.76 13.13
N GLY A 390 -30.65 5.61 13.15
CA GLY A 390 -29.87 4.93 12.09
C GLY A 390 -29.74 5.70 10.77
N GLY A 391 -29.90 7.03 10.80
CA GLY A 391 -29.98 7.91 9.63
C GLY A 391 -28.67 8.49 9.09
N GLY A 392 -27.52 7.86 9.39
CA GLY A 392 -26.22 8.29 8.86
C GLY A 392 -26.07 7.97 7.38
N ASN A 393 -25.39 8.87 6.66
CA ASN A 393 -25.04 8.73 5.26
C ASN A 393 -23.54 8.44 5.11
N ASP A 394 -23.19 7.76 4.03
CA ASP A 394 -21.81 7.67 3.59
C ASP A 394 -21.54 8.79 2.58
N VAL A 395 -20.47 9.54 2.81
CA VAL A 395 -20.15 10.73 2.03
C VAL A 395 -18.73 10.63 1.51
N LEU A 396 -18.57 10.81 0.19
CA LEU A 396 -17.27 10.87 -0.47
C LEU A 396 -16.77 12.31 -0.54
N VAL A 397 -15.58 12.53 0.00
CA VAL A 397 -14.90 13.81 0.03
C VAL A 397 -13.50 13.65 -0.61
N ASP A 398 -12.97 14.72 -1.21
CA ASP A 398 -11.67 14.74 -1.88
C ASP A 398 -10.53 15.34 -1.02
N HIS A 399 -10.85 15.76 0.19
CA HIS A 399 -9.94 16.34 1.15
C HIS A 399 -10.27 15.89 2.58
N VAL A 400 -9.27 15.98 3.46
CA VAL A 400 -9.50 15.78 4.89
C VAL A 400 -10.37 16.94 5.41
N LEU A 401 -11.48 16.62 6.08
CA LEU A 401 -12.38 17.62 6.64
C LEU A 401 -11.71 18.36 7.81
N ASN A 402 -11.89 19.69 7.92
CA ASN A 402 -11.56 20.40 9.15
C ASN A 402 -12.80 20.41 10.05
N MET A 403 -12.64 19.93 11.29
CA MET A 403 -13.73 19.89 12.28
C MET A 403 -13.48 20.82 13.47
N GLU A 404 -12.51 21.74 13.38
CA GLU A 404 -12.14 22.65 14.48
C GLU A 404 -13.26 23.67 14.78
N GLU A 405 -14.03 24.07 13.77
CA GLU A 405 -15.16 24.99 13.91
C GLU A 405 -16.48 24.29 14.25
N VAL A 406 -16.53 22.95 14.20
CA VAL A 406 -17.75 22.21 14.52
C VAL A 406 -18.03 22.33 16.02
N ASN A 407 -19.17 22.94 16.33
CA ASN A 407 -19.68 23.07 17.68
C ASN A 407 -21.14 22.56 17.74
N GLU A 408 -21.31 21.37 18.33
CA GLU A 408 -22.62 20.72 18.49
C GLU A 408 -23.62 21.53 19.35
N GLU A 409 -23.21 22.62 20.02
CA GLU A 409 -24.07 23.51 20.83
C GLU A 409 -24.76 24.62 20.00
N TYR A 410 -24.19 25.06 18.86
CA TYR A 410 -24.63 26.26 18.12
C TYR A 410 -25.04 25.99 16.66
N ASP A 411 -25.85 24.96 16.43
CA ASP A 411 -26.47 24.61 15.13
C ASP A 411 -25.53 24.11 14.01
N MET A 412 -24.24 23.85 14.27
CA MET A 412 -23.35 23.17 13.32
C MET A 412 -23.18 21.71 13.71
N SER A 413 -23.96 20.82 13.09
CA SER A 413 -23.81 19.38 13.33
C SER A 413 -22.66 18.79 12.52
N VAL A 414 -21.96 17.81 13.09
CA VAL A 414 -20.96 16.99 12.38
C VAL A 414 -21.53 16.41 11.08
N LYS A 415 -22.81 16.04 11.13
CA LYS A 415 -23.53 15.53 9.97
C LYS A 415 -23.58 16.55 8.84
N ASP A 416 -23.96 17.79 9.14
CA ASP A 416 -24.08 18.84 8.13
C ASP A 416 -22.72 19.19 7.52
N GLU A 417 -21.66 19.21 8.32
CA GLU A 417 -20.31 19.50 7.81
C GLU A 417 -19.81 18.38 6.87
N ILE A 418 -20.04 17.12 7.24
CA ILE A 418 -19.69 15.97 6.40
C ILE A 418 -20.52 15.99 5.10
N GLU A 419 -21.84 16.16 5.20
CA GLU A 419 -22.75 16.10 4.03
C GLU A 419 -22.61 17.30 3.09
N LYS A 420 -22.28 18.49 3.63
CA LYS A 420 -21.93 19.68 2.83
C LYS A 420 -20.63 19.48 2.05
N GLY A 421 -19.69 18.72 2.62
CA GLY A 421 -18.36 18.53 2.07
C GLY A 421 -18.27 17.57 0.88
N GLY A 422 -19.31 16.80 0.56
CA GLY A 422 -19.13 15.72 -0.41
C GLY A 422 -20.37 15.08 -1.02
N LEU A 423 -20.10 14.01 -1.77
CA LEU A 423 -21.10 13.26 -2.51
C LEU A 423 -21.72 12.17 -1.62
N ILE A 424 -23.03 12.23 -1.41
CA ILE A 424 -23.76 11.21 -0.66
C ILE A 424 -23.89 9.94 -1.50
N LEU A 425 -23.51 8.80 -0.93
CA LEU A 425 -23.62 7.49 -1.55
C LEU A 425 -24.95 6.83 -1.24
N ASP A 426 -25.52 6.20 -2.27
CA ASP A 426 -26.58 5.22 -2.10
C ASP A 426 -25.96 3.83 -1.89
N ARG A 427 -26.18 3.29 -0.69
CA ARG A 427 -25.71 1.95 -0.30
C ARG A 427 -26.49 0.82 -0.97
N GLY A 428 -27.54 1.13 -1.74
CA GLY A 428 -28.28 0.21 -2.60
C GLY A 428 -28.76 -1.08 -1.90
N ALA A 429 -28.74 -2.19 -2.66
CA ALA A 429 -29.25 -3.50 -2.22
C ALA A 429 -28.47 -4.10 -1.02
N GLU A 430 -27.18 -3.78 -0.87
CA GLU A 430 -26.34 -4.32 0.21
C GLU A 430 -26.79 -3.82 1.60
N ARG A 431 -27.26 -2.56 1.70
CA ARG A 431 -27.86 -2.05 2.94
C ARG A 431 -29.17 -2.74 3.25
N ALA A 432 -30.00 -3.02 2.24
CA ALA A 432 -31.27 -3.71 2.43
C ALA A 432 -31.08 -5.15 2.97
N GLU A 433 -30.05 -5.86 2.52
CA GLU A 433 -29.67 -7.17 3.05
C GLU A 433 -29.10 -7.08 4.47
N TYR A 434 -28.24 -6.10 4.77
CA TYR A 434 -27.76 -5.83 6.13
C TYR A 434 -28.92 -5.54 7.10
N LEU A 435 -29.86 -4.67 6.72
CA LEU A 435 -31.02 -4.31 7.52
C LEU A 435 -31.93 -5.53 7.78
N LYS A 436 -32.10 -6.39 6.77
CA LYS A 436 -32.79 -7.67 6.90
C LYS A 436 -32.07 -8.60 7.88
N ALA A 437 -30.74 -8.69 7.82
CA ALA A 437 -29.94 -9.50 8.75
C ALA A 437 -29.98 -8.97 10.19
N LYS A 438 -30.21 -7.67 10.39
CA LYS A 438 -30.36 -7.03 11.71
C LYS A 438 -31.81 -6.99 12.23
N GLY A 439 -32.78 -7.45 11.45
CA GLY A 439 -34.20 -7.45 11.83
C GLY A 439 -34.82 -6.05 11.90
N LEU A 440 -34.24 -5.06 11.20
CA LEU A 440 -34.69 -3.67 11.20
C LEU A 440 -35.76 -3.44 10.11
N ASP A 441 -36.77 -2.61 10.39
CA ASP A 441 -37.94 -2.41 9.50
C ASP A 441 -37.56 -1.69 8.19
N ARG A 442 -37.70 -2.43 7.08
CA ARG A 442 -37.41 -1.97 5.71
C ARG A 442 -38.24 -0.76 5.28
N ARG A 443 -39.46 -0.57 5.81
CA ARG A 443 -40.36 0.54 5.45
C ARG A 443 -39.91 1.88 6.02
N TRP A 444 -39.30 1.87 7.20
CA TRP A 444 -38.79 3.09 7.83
C TRP A 444 -37.57 3.61 7.05
N PHE A 445 -36.67 2.74 6.60
CA PHE A 445 -35.48 3.14 5.86
C PHE A 445 -35.76 3.56 4.41
N GLN A 446 -36.68 2.93 3.68
CA GLN A 446 -37.09 3.44 2.35
C GLN A 446 -37.62 4.88 2.38
N LYS A 447 -38.13 5.34 3.53
CA LYS A 447 -38.57 6.72 3.74
C LYS A 447 -37.40 7.69 4.01
N HIS A 448 -36.25 7.18 4.48
CA HIS A 448 -35.08 7.95 4.90
C HIS A 448 -33.82 7.64 4.08
N GLU A 449 -33.91 6.83 3.02
CA GLU A 449 -32.84 6.70 2.03
C GLU A 449 -32.56 8.07 1.43
N PRO A 450 -31.27 8.46 1.31
CA PRO A 450 -30.91 9.73 0.73
C PRO A 450 -31.42 9.80 -0.71
N LYS A 451 -32.43 10.65 -0.94
CA LYS A 451 -32.95 10.89 -2.28
C LYS A 451 -31.88 11.59 -3.11
N GLY A 452 -31.39 10.93 -4.15
CA GLY A 452 -30.36 11.47 -5.05
C GLY A 452 -28.93 11.07 -4.69
N GLY A 453 -28.72 10.08 -3.81
CA GLY A 453 -27.40 9.48 -3.61
C GLY A 453 -26.90 8.75 -4.86
N VAL A 454 -25.58 8.63 -5.01
CA VAL A 454 -24.96 7.92 -6.13
C VAL A 454 -24.78 6.44 -5.77
N PRO A 455 -25.29 5.49 -6.57
CA PRO A 455 -25.12 4.06 -6.32
C PRO A 455 -23.63 3.68 -6.28
N VAL A 456 -23.24 2.97 -5.23
CA VAL A 456 -21.88 2.43 -5.07
C VAL A 456 -21.91 0.92 -4.90
N HIS A 457 -20.95 0.22 -5.52
CA HIS A 457 -20.79 -1.21 -5.42
C HIS A 457 -19.36 -1.56 -5.02
N TRP A 458 -19.19 -2.19 -3.86
CA TRP A 458 -17.87 -2.56 -3.35
C TRP A 458 -17.37 -3.84 -3.99
N VAL A 459 -16.25 -3.75 -4.70
CA VAL A 459 -15.58 -4.91 -5.30
C VAL A 459 -14.64 -5.53 -4.27
N THR A 460 -13.77 -4.72 -3.65
CA THR A 460 -12.91 -5.11 -2.52
C THR A 460 -13.37 -4.42 -1.25
N GLN A 461 -13.07 -5.00 -0.07
CA GLN A 461 -13.48 -4.41 1.20
C GLN A 461 -12.67 -3.14 1.51
N ILE A 462 -13.31 -2.14 2.09
CA ILE A 462 -12.62 -0.96 2.61
C ILE A 462 -11.63 -1.35 3.71
N THR A 463 -10.47 -0.70 3.73
CA THR A 463 -9.42 -0.93 4.72
C THR A 463 -9.26 0.29 5.63
N GLU A 464 -8.74 0.07 6.84
CA GLU A 464 -8.39 1.17 7.75
C GLU A 464 -6.93 1.63 7.57
N ALA A 465 -6.22 1.06 6.59
CA ALA A 465 -4.79 1.27 6.37
C ALA A 465 -4.45 2.72 6.01
N ASN A 466 -5.41 3.44 5.38
CA ASN A 466 -5.30 4.82 4.93
C ASN A 466 -6.36 5.72 5.59
N ARG A 467 -6.57 5.53 6.90
CA ARG A 467 -7.53 6.30 7.69
C ARG A 467 -6.93 7.65 8.08
N VAL A 468 -7.67 8.72 7.83
CA VAL A 468 -7.40 10.06 8.39
C VAL A 468 -8.41 10.38 9.48
N GLY A 469 -7.97 11.07 10.52
CA GLY A 469 -8.80 11.42 11.67
C GLY A 469 -8.71 12.90 11.99
N THR A 470 -9.85 13.50 12.32
CA THR A 470 -9.98 14.90 12.72
C THR A 470 -10.75 15.00 14.02
N SER A 471 -10.21 15.76 14.97
CA SER A 471 -10.84 15.95 16.28
C SER A 471 -11.83 17.11 16.26
N TYR A 472 -12.87 17.03 17.08
CA TYR A 472 -13.87 18.09 17.27
C TYR A 472 -14.40 18.09 18.71
N VAL A 473 -14.99 19.20 19.13
CA VAL A 473 -15.56 19.32 20.49
C VAL A 473 -17.04 19.01 20.44
N ALA A 474 -17.44 17.97 21.16
CA ALA A 474 -18.83 17.59 21.35
C ALA A 474 -19.33 18.03 22.72
N PHE A 475 -20.54 18.60 22.76
CA PHE A 475 -21.16 19.08 23.98
C PHE A 475 -22.36 18.19 24.34
N GLY A 476 -22.26 17.51 25.50
CA GLY A 476 -23.36 16.80 26.15
C GLY A 476 -23.55 17.33 27.57
N ASN A 477 -23.68 16.44 28.57
CA ASN A 477 -23.63 16.86 29.99
C ASN A 477 -22.28 17.48 30.40
N SER A 478 -21.22 17.26 29.61
CA SER A 478 -19.90 17.89 29.72
C SER A 478 -19.24 17.97 28.34
N ALA A 479 -18.35 18.94 28.12
CA ALA A 479 -17.54 19.01 26.89
C ALA A 479 -16.60 17.80 26.79
N SER A 480 -16.52 17.20 25.59
CA SER A 480 -15.65 16.06 25.33
C SER A 480 -15.02 16.16 23.93
N LEU A 481 -13.76 15.74 23.81
CA LEU A 481 -13.09 15.66 22.51
C LEU A 481 -13.53 14.37 21.81
N LYS A 482 -14.09 14.50 20.61
CA LYS A 482 -14.48 13.38 19.75
C LYS A 482 -13.70 13.42 18.44
N HIS A 483 -13.80 12.36 17.64
CA HIS A 483 -13.10 12.21 16.38
C HIS A 483 -14.06 11.78 15.27
N VAL A 484 -13.78 12.26 14.07
CA VAL A 484 -14.38 11.77 12.83
C VAL A 484 -13.26 11.15 11.99
N TYR A 485 -13.56 10.04 11.32
CA TYR A 485 -12.60 9.30 10.52
C TYR A 485 -13.06 9.17 9.08
N GLY A 486 -12.15 9.45 8.15
CA GLY A 486 -12.30 9.20 6.73
C GLY A 486 -11.39 8.05 6.31
N ASN A 487 -11.89 7.08 5.54
CA ASN A 487 -11.08 5.98 5.01
C ASN A 487 -10.91 6.15 3.50
N ALA A 488 -9.68 6.14 3.00
CA ALA A 488 -9.43 6.28 1.57
C ALA A 488 -9.76 5.00 0.78
N ALA A 489 -10.38 5.17 -0.37
CA ALA A 489 -10.68 4.11 -1.32
C ALA A 489 -10.55 4.61 -2.76
N LEU A 490 -10.31 3.69 -3.69
CA LEU A 490 -10.31 3.93 -5.13
C LEU A 490 -11.72 3.76 -5.69
N PHE A 491 -12.17 4.72 -6.48
CA PHE A 491 -13.49 4.73 -7.10
C PHE A 491 -13.36 4.79 -8.63
N LEU A 492 -14.15 3.97 -9.32
CA LEU A 492 -14.28 3.99 -10.77
C LEU A 492 -15.67 4.46 -11.15
N SER A 493 -15.76 5.45 -12.04
CA SER A 493 -17.05 5.95 -12.54
C SER A 493 -17.50 5.14 -13.74
N VAL A 494 -18.61 4.42 -13.58
CA VAL A 494 -19.23 3.64 -14.66
C VAL A 494 -20.35 4.48 -15.29
N PRO A 495 -20.25 4.86 -16.57
CA PRO A 495 -21.28 5.63 -17.23
C PRO A 495 -22.55 4.80 -17.47
N ALA A 496 -23.69 5.47 -17.54
CA ALA A 496 -24.95 4.86 -17.95
C ALA A 496 -24.86 4.32 -19.39
N MET A 497 -25.64 3.29 -19.69
CA MET A 497 -25.70 2.72 -21.03
C MET A 497 -26.04 3.78 -22.09
N GLY A 498 -25.39 3.71 -23.25
CA GLY A 498 -25.59 4.66 -24.35
C GLY A 498 -24.82 5.98 -24.21
N THR A 499 -24.02 6.15 -23.15
CA THR A 499 -23.17 7.34 -22.95
C THR A 499 -21.68 7.01 -22.98
N GLY A 500 -20.87 7.92 -23.52
CA GLY A 500 -19.40 7.83 -23.51
C GLY A 500 -18.85 6.50 -24.06
N VAL A 501 -18.08 5.80 -23.24
CA VAL A 501 -17.41 4.52 -23.57
C VAL A 501 -18.40 3.37 -23.84
N ARG A 502 -19.66 3.50 -23.41
CA ARG A 502 -20.74 2.52 -23.61
C ARG A 502 -21.71 2.94 -24.72
N ALA A 503 -21.31 3.88 -25.59
CA ALA A 503 -22.10 4.23 -26.76
C ALA A 503 -22.10 3.07 -27.77
N ALA A 504 -23.27 2.68 -28.25
CA ALA A 504 -23.38 1.72 -29.35
C ALA A 504 -22.62 2.26 -30.58
N PRO A 505 -21.94 1.40 -31.37
CA PRO A 505 -21.37 1.84 -32.63
C PRO A 505 -22.48 2.46 -33.48
N ARG A 506 -22.27 3.69 -33.95
CA ARG A 506 -23.22 4.34 -34.89
C ARG A 506 -23.40 3.38 -36.07
N PRO A 507 -24.65 3.02 -36.44
CA PRO A 507 -24.87 2.21 -37.62
C PRO A 507 -24.32 2.94 -38.84
N ALA A 508 -23.53 2.21 -39.64
CA ALA A 508 -22.93 2.69 -40.89
C ALA A 508 -23.99 2.89 -41.97
#